data_AF-A0A9R1FC85-F1
#
_entry.id   AF-A0A9R1FC85-F1
#
_cell.length_a   1.000
_cell.length_b   1.000
_cell.length_c   1.000
_cell.angle_alpha   90.00
_cell.angle_beta   90.00
_cell.angle_gamma   90.00
#
_symmetry.space_group_name_H-M   'P 1'
#
loop_
_entity.id
_entity.type
_entity.pdbx_description
1 polymer ?
#
loop_
_entity_poly.entity_id
_entity_poly.type
_entity_poly.pdbx_seq_one_letter_code
_entity_poly.pdbx_strand_id
1 'polypeptide(L)'
;MSTFAGVSVLDGDKPCSCVTSDVGANSVYHLLVVKGYSRIKKELPNGESWCTDLFRVGGHEYSIEYYPNGANPNCADFISLDITRLYDEDVEEGVEAKFSFSLVDDVEKQMLTYIRATRKTRDFRRCDPCWGCDKFMRRDALERSASLKFDCFTIRCDIVVCKDNTPDATGSGTGTEVLMPDIHQHFSNLLQNKVGADVTFEVGGETFAAHRCVLAARSEVFMAQLFGTATPSIIQITDMEAKVFRALLCFIYTDSCPEMEKNSMEEDEMPGVVEQGQVEEVLEDKMSEVEEQTQEEAVEDEILLQWLQDLFVAADRYNLQRLKFICEKQLCEHVGVSSVASTLALAEQHHCHGLKAACLKFIQVLSPSRLQTLMATDGWGHIATTYPSVLYELIAILASNQRK
;
A
#
# COMPACT_ATOMS: atom_id res chain seq x y z
N MET A 1 4.66 -15.76 13.65
CA MET A 1 4.19 -14.55 14.36
C MET A 1 5.40 -13.68 14.64
N SER A 2 5.32 -12.36 14.38
CA SER A 2 6.39 -11.42 14.75
C SER A 2 6.59 -11.47 16.26
N THR A 3 7.84 -11.44 16.73
CA THR A 3 8.13 -11.42 18.17
C THR A 3 8.04 -9.99 18.71
N PHE A 4 7.61 -9.78 19.95
CA PHE A 4 7.58 -8.45 20.54
C PHE A 4 9.00 -7.96 20.84
N ALA A 5 9.51 -6.95 20.12
CA ALA A 5 10.83 -6.39 20.39
C ALA A 5 10.82 -5.35 21.50
N GLY A 6 9.74 -4.58 21.60
CA GLY A 6 9.57 -3.64 22.70
C GLY A 6 8.49 -2.60 22.50
N VAL A 7 8.41 -1.69 23.47
CA VAL A 7 7.52 -0.54 23.44
C VAL A 7 8.29 0.72 23.83
N SER A 8 8.13 1.80 23.05
CA SER A 8 8.61 3.14 23.38
C SER A 8 7.42 4.04 23.64
N VAL A 9 7.44 4.76 24.76
CA VAL A 9 6.35 5.64 25.18
C VAL A 9 6.82 7.10 25.12
N LEU A 10 6.19 7.86 24.22
CA LEU A 10 6.31 9.30 24.09
C LEU A 10 5.34 9.98 25.06
N ASP A 11 5.85 10.69 26.06
CA ASP A 11 5.04 11.35 27.09
C ASP A 11 5.51 12.78 27.41
N GLY A 12 5.91 13.53 26.38
CA GLY A 12 6.22 14.99 26.34
C GLY A 12 7.10 15.67 27.41
N ASP A 13 7.45 15.02 28.52
CA ASP A 13 8.21 15.59 29.63
C ASP A 13 9.40 14.71 30.06
N LYS A 14 9.57 13.51 29.46
CA LYS A 14 10.63 12.55 29.78
C LYS A 14 11.19 11.87 28.53
N PRO A 15 12.45 11.40 28.56
CA PRO A 15 12.96 10.48 27.53
C PRO A 15 12.07 9.25 27.43
N CYS A 16 12.09 8.59 26.28
CA CYS A 16 11.35 7.36 26.06
C CYS A 16 11.77 6.34 27.10
N SER A 17 10.78 5.62 27.64
CA SER A 17 11.04 4.42 28.42
C SER A 17 10.80 3.21 27.54
N CYS A 18 11.84 2.41 27.32
CA CYS A 18 11.72 1.14 26.62
C CYS A 18 11.54 -0.02 27.58
N VAL A 19 10.71 -0.97 27.16
CA VAL A 19 10.80 -2.35 27.63
C VAL A 19 11.23 -3.15 26.41
N THR A 20 12.50 -3.52 26.32
CA THR A 20 13.02 -4.37 25.25
C THR A 20 12.98 -5.83 25.68
N SER A 21 12.72 -6.74 24.74
CA SER A 21 12.98 -8.16 24.94
C SER A 21 14.20 -8.55 24.11
N ASP A 22 15.20 -9.16 24.75
CA ASP A 22 16.43 -9.59 24.08
C ASP A 22 16.13 -10.92 23.37
N VAL A 23 15.53 -10.83 22.19
CA VAL A 23 15.24 -11.98 21.35
C VAL A 23 15.99 -11.81 20.05
N GLY A 24 16.91 -12.73 19.76
CA GLY A 24 17.61 -12.86 18.47
C GLY A 24 16.69 -13.26 17.31
N ALA A 25 15.49 -12.71 17.25
CA ALA A 25 14.51 -12.96 16.20
C ALA A 25 14.80 -12.08 14.98
N ASN A 26 14.71 -12.68 13.80
CA ASN A 26 14.80 -11.95 12.52
C ASN A 26 13.49 -11.26 12.13
N SER A 27 12.44 -11.41 12.95
CA SER A 27 11.14 -10.82 12.71
C SER A 27 10.52 -10.40 14.04
N VAL A 28 10.31 -9.09 14.18
CA VAL A 28 9.76 -8.51 15.39
C VAL A 28 8.75 -7.43 15.09
N TYR A 29 8.05 -6.99 16.14
CA TYR A 29 7.30 -5.75 16.14
C TYR A 29 7.66 -4.89 17.35
N HIS A 30 7.76 -3.59 17.11
CA HIS A 30 7.96 -2.56 18.13
C HIS A 30 6.74 -1.65 18.20
N LEU A 31 6.34 -1.26 19.40
CA LEU A 31 5.18 -0.39 19.62
C LEU A 31 5.64 1.02 20.00
N LEU A 32 5.20 2.02 19.25
CA LEU A 32 5.36 3.43 19.58
C LEU A 32 4.05 3.99 20.13
N VAL A 33 4.01 4.21 21.44
CA VAL A 33 2.85 4.78 22.14
C VAL A 33 3.03 6.29 22.22
N VAL A 34 2.16 7.04 21.53
CA VAL A 34 2.15 8.50 21.55
C VAL A 34 1.13 8.97 22.59
N LYS A 35 1.57 9.69 23.61
CA LYS A 35 0.69 10.34 24.60
C LYS A 35 0.82 11.86 24.52
N GLY A 36 -0.31 12.56 24.56
CA GLY A 36 -0.32 14.01 24.45
C GLY A 36 -0.01 14.47 23.02
N TYR A 37 -0.58 13.80 22.02
CA TYR A 37 -0.36 14.09 20.60
C TYR A 37 -0.51 15.59 20.28
N SER A 38 -1.54 16.23 20.80
CA SER A 38 -1.81 17.66 20.59
C SER A 38 -0.70 18.58 21.11
N ARG A 39 0.01 18.19 22.18
CA ARG A 39 1.17 18.92 22.73
C ARG A 39 2.41 18.66 21.89
N ILE A 40 2.72 17.39 21.59
CA ILE A 40 3.88 16.99 20.78
C ILE A 40 3.85 17.69 19.42
N LYS A 41 2.66 17.80 18.81
CA LYS A 41 2.45 18.52 17.54
C LYS A 41 2.80 20.02 17.62
N LYS A 42 2.69 20.65 18.79
CA LYS A 42 3.05 22.07 18.98
C LYS A 42 4.54 22.25 19.25
N GLU A 43 5.18 21.25 19.84
CA GLU A 43 6.58 21.29 20.25
C GLU A 43 7.53 20.96 19.10
N LEU A 44 7.15 20.03 18.23
CA LEU A 44 7.95 19.61 17.08
C LEU A 44 7.43 20.24 15.79
N PRO A 45 8.07 21.26 15.20
CA PRO A 45 7.68 21.80 13.90
C PRO A 45 7.91 20.80 12.75
N ASN A 46 7.48 21.16 11.53
CA ASN A 46 7.77 20.38 10.32
C ASN A 46 9.28 20.20 10.15
N GLY A 47 9.71 18.97 9.82
CA GLY A 47 11.11 18.59 9.72
C GLY A 47 11.77 18.19 11.04
N GLU A 48 11.14 18.41 12.19
CA GLU A 48 11.63 17.91 13.49
C GLU A 48 10.96 16.59 13.86
N SER A 49 11.76 15.66 14.37
CA SER A 49 11.32 14.34 14.83
C SER A 49 11.59 14.09 16.29
N TRP A 50 10.94 13.03 16.77
CA TRP A 50 11.28 12.36 17.99
C TRP A 50 11.79 10.95 17.67
N CYS A 51 12.92 10.53 18.25
CA CYS A 51 13.53 9.22 17.95
C CYS A 51 13.35 8.24 19.11
N THR A 52 12.76 7.07 18.86
CA THR A 52 12.52 6.05 19.89
C THR A 52 13.82 5.51 20.48
N ASP A 53 13.70 4.86 21.64
CA ASP A 53 14.78 4.00 22.13
C ASP A 53 15.10 2.89 21.13
N LEU A 54 16.32 2.35 21.25
CA LEU A 54 16.83 1.30 20.38
C LEU A 54 16.13 -0.03 20.67
N PHE A 55 15.85 -0.76 19.60
CA PHE A 55 15.39 -2.15 19.67
C PHE A 55 16.18 -3.02 18.70
N ARG A 56 16.32 -4.31 19.06
CA ARG A 56 17.16 -5.26 18.34
C ARG A 56 16.35 -6.20 17.45
N VAL A 57 16.82 -6.38 16.22
CA VAL A 57 16.23 -7.28 15.21
C VAL A 57 17.33 -7.90 14.38
N GLY A 58 17.35 -9.22 14.24
CA GLY A 58 18.35 -9.91 13.40
C GLY A 58 19.81 -9.58 13.77
N GLY A 59 20.07 -9.24 15.04
CA GLY A 59 21.42 -8.85 15.50
C GLY A 59 21.78 -7.38 15.29
N HIS A 60 20.89 -6.56 14.75
CA HIS A 60 21.12 -5.12 14.50
C HIS A 60 20.21 -4.24 15.35
N GLU A 61 20.69 -3.03 15.66
CA GLU A 61 19.95 -2.03 16.44
C GLU A 61 19.27 -1.01 15.52
N TYR A 62 17.99 -0.79 15.78
CA TYR A 62 17.12 0.11 15.03
C TYR A 62 16.44 1.10 15.97
N SER A 63 16.12 2.27 15.45
CA SER A 63 15.26 3.27 16.08
C SER A 63 14.19 3.75 15.09
N ILE A 64 13.08 4.26 15.61
CA ILE A 64 12.03 4.88 14.80
C ILE A 64 12.05 6.38 15.03
N GLU A 65 12.10 7.15 13.95
CA GLU A 65 11.94 8.60 13.96
C GLU A 65 10.49 8.95 13.61
N TYR A 66 9.85 9.68 14.52
CA TYR A 66 8.45 10.09 14.42
C TYR A 66 8.36 11.59 14.18
N TYR A 67 7.82 11.97 13.02
CA TYR A 67 7.62 13.35 12.61
C TYR A 67 6.12 13.69 12.68
N PRO A 68 5.62 14.32 13.76
CA PRO A 68 4.20 14.59 13.91
C PRO A 68 3.66 15.56 12.86
N ASN A 69 4.51 16.43 12.31
CA ASN A 69 4.15 17.46 11.33
C ASN A 69 4.84 17.27 9.97
N GLY A 70 5.24 16.05 9.64
CA GLY A 70 5.93 15.70 8.41
C GLY A 70 7.44 15.88 8.48
N ALA A 71 8.19 15.01 7.79
CA ALA A 71 9.65 15.05 7.72
C ALA A 71 10.19 16.19 6.84
N ASN A 72 9.37 16.73 5.94
CA ASN A 72 9.74 17.84 5.06
C ASN A 72 8.48 18.65 4.65
N PRO A 73 8.64 19.82 4.01
CA PRO A 73 7.49 20.67 3.65
C PRO A 73 6.45 20.00 2.74
N ASN A 74 6.84 19.02 1.92
CA ASN A 74 5.94 18.33 0.98
C ASN A 74 4.99 17.34 1.68
N CYS A 75 5.29 16.98 2.93
CA CYS A 75 4.46 16.10 3.77
C CYS A 75 3.94 16.80 5.03
N ALA A 76 3.85 18.15 5.05
CA ALA A 76 3.44 18.91 6.23
C ALA A 76 2.05 18.58 6.81
N ASP A 77 1.14 18.06 5.98
CA ASP A 77 -0.21 17.63 6.41
C ASP A 77 -0.25 16.19 6.92
N PHE A 78 0.88 15.48 6.88
CA PHE A 78 1.02 14.08 7.22
C PHE A 78 1.90 13.89 8.45
N ILE A 79 1.72 12.74 9.10
CA ILE A 79 2.69 12.16 10.01
C ILE A 79 3.65 11.35 9.14
N SER A 80 4.96 11.53 9.37
CA SER A 80 6.01 10.72 8.75
C SER A 80 6.69 9.83 9.79
N LEU A 81 7.18 8.68 9.33
CA LEU A 81 7.85 7.69 10.15
C LEU A 81 9.02 7.11 9.40
N ASP A 82 10.19 7.16 10.01
CA ASP A 82 11.39 6.54 9.46
C ASP A 82 11.97 5.52 10.44
N ILE A 83 12.62 4.49 9.92
CA ILE A 83 13.46 3.56 10.68
C ILE A 83 14.89 3.86 10.31
N THR A 84 15.72 4.02 11.34
CA THR A 84 17.16 4.23 11.21
C THR A 84 17.88 3.05 11.83
N ARG A 85 18.82 2.46 11.09
CA ARG A 85 19.76 1.46 11.61
C ARG A 85 20.98 2.16 12.19
N LEU A 86 21.40 1.79 13.41
CA LEU A 86 22.67 2.22 13.97
C LEU A 86 23.81 1.28 13.57
N TYR A 87 24.99 1.85 13.36
CA TYR A 87 26.22 1.13 13.00
C TYR A 87 27.17 1.12 14.19
N ASP A 88 27.76 -0.03 14.46
CA ASP A 88 29.06 -0.09 15.11
C ASP A 88 30.15 0.25 14.07
N GLU A 89 31.21 0.94 14.49
CA GLU A 89 32.24 1.51 13.61
C GLU A 89 32.97 0.49 12.70
N ASP A 90 32.77 -0.82 12.92
CA ASP A 90 33.57 -1.92 12.37
C ASP A 90 32.86 -2.80 11.31
N VAL A 91 31.60 -2.53 10.91
CA VAL A 91 30.86 -3.38 9.95
C VAL A 91 30.34 -2.58 8.74
N GLU A 92 30.91 -2.82 7.55
CA GLU A 92 30.49 -2.20 6.28
C GLU A 92 29.32 -2.91 5.57
N GLU A 93 28.80 -4.00 6.15
CA GLU A 93 27.80 -4.83 5.49
C GLU A 93 26.38 -4.22 5.59
N GLY A 94 25.78 -4.02 4.41
CA GLY A 94 24.38 -3.63 4.27
C GLY A 94 23.45 -4.70 4.82
N VAL A 95 22.31 -4.29 5.38
CA VAL A 95 21.32 -5.23 5.92
C VAL A 95 20.03 -5.06 5.17
N GLU A 96 19.63 -6.11 4.47
CA GLU A 96 18.33 -6.17 3.83
C GLU A 96 17.24 -6.41 4.86
N ALA A 97 16.28 -5.49 4.95
CA ALA A 97 15.13 -5.66 5.80
C ALA A 97 13.85 -5.13 5.14
N LYS A 98 12.73 -5.75 5.50
CA LYS A 98 11.38 -5.30 5.18
C LYS A 98 10.73 -4.77 6.43
N PHE A 99 10.01 -3.67 6.32
CA PHE A 99 9.24 -3.12 7.43
C PHE A 99 7.88 -2.59 6.99
N SER A 100 6.98 -2.44 7.95
CA SER A 100 5.71 -1.76 7.76
C SER A 100 5.27 -1.04 9.02
N PHE A 101 4.58 0.08 8.86
CA PHE A 101 3.92 0.80 9.94
C PHE A 101 2.41 0.63 9.84
N SER A 102 1.74 0.49 10.98
CA SER A 102 0.28 0.46 11.07
C SER A 102 -0.20 1.05 12.40
N LEU A 103 -1.46 1.44 12.51
CA LEU A 103 -2.04 1.67 13.83
C LEU A 103 -2.31 0.32 14.52
N VAL A 104 -2.27 0.30 15.85
CA VAL A 104 -2.59 -0.91 16.63
C VAL A 104 -4.04 -1.37 16.45
N ASP A 105 -4.93 -0.47 16.02
CA ASP A 105 -6.32 -0.83 15.70
C ASP A 105 -6.48 -1.45 14.28
N ASP A 106 -5.45 -1.36 13.42
CA ASP A 106 -5.46 -1.89 12.05
C ASP A 106 -5.03 -3.37 12.01
N VAL A 107 -5.78 -4.27 12.65
CA VAL A 107 -5.42 -5.70 12.87
C VAL A 107 -4.98 -6.43 11.59
N GLU A 108 -5.53 -6.05 10.43
CA GLU A 108 -5.20 -6.67 9.13
C GLU A 108 -3.79 -6.34 8.62
N LYS A 109 -3.29 -5.13 8.90
CA LYS A 109 -1.92 -4.70 8.54
C LYS A 109 -0.84 -5.32 9.44
N GLN A 110 -1.26 -5.91 10.57
CA GLN A 110 -0.38 -6.53 11.58
C GLN A 110 -0.05 -7.99 11.25
N MET A 111 -0.64 -8.55 10.19
CA MET A 111 -0.35 -9.90 9.74
C MET A 111 1.02 -9.93 9.06
N LEU A 112 1.90 -10.85 9.46
CA LEU A 112 3.23 -11.06 8.86
C LEU A 112 3.19 -11.18 7.33
N THR A 113 2.11 -11.74 6.79
CA THR A 113 1.87 -11.83 5.35
C THR A 113 1.88 -10.45 4.68
N TYR A 114 1.36 -9.41 5.33
CA TYR A 114 1.37 -8.03 4.83
C TYR A 114 2.79 -7.46 4.75
N ILE A 115 3.62 -7.66 5.77
CA ILE A 115 5.03 -7.19 5.77
C ILE A 115 5.91 -7.96 4.80
N ARG A 116 5.66 -9.27 4.60
CA ARG A 116 6.40 -10.03 3.58
C ARG A 116 5.93 -9.70 2.16
N ALA A 117 4.65 -9.35 2.02
CA ALA A 117 4.04 -8.89 0.77
C ALA A 117 4.51 -7.49 0.36
N THR A 118 5.05 -6.66 1.27
CA THR A 118 5.73 -5.44 0.84
C THR A 118 6.91 -5.83 -0.05
N ARG A 119 6.88 -5.39 -1.31
CA ARG A 119 7.92 -5.72 -2.31
C ARG A 119 9.22 -4.95 -2.09
N LYS A 120 9.19 -3.86 -1.33
CA LYS A 120 10.35 -3.01 -1.07
C LYS A 120 11.19 -3.59 0.07
N THR A 121 12.11 -4.49 -0.27
CA THR A 121 13.29 -4.75 0.56
C THR A 121 14.11 -3.46 0.60
N ARG A 122 14.46 -3.01 1.81
CA ARG A 122 15.33 -1.85 2.00
C ARG A 122 16.69 -2.34 2.45
N ASP A 123 17.71 -1.87 1.76
CA ASP A 123 19.08 -2.14 2.12
C ASP A 123 19.57 -1.00 3.02
N PHE A 124 19.69 -1.30 4.31
CA PHE A 124 20.21 -0.37 5.30
C PHE A 124 21.74 -0.33 5.19
N ARG A 125 22.24 0.68 4.48
CA ARG A 125 23.68 0.92 4.23
C ARG A 125 24.18 2.12 5.02
N ARG A 126 25.48 2.21 5.24
CA ARG A 126 26.08 3.34 6.00
C ARG A 126 25.78 4.70 5.36
N CYS A 127 25.74 4.77 4.02
CA CYS A 127 25.39 5.99 3.29
C CYS A 127 23.89 6.28 3.29
N ASP A 128 23.05 5.25 3.48
CA ASP A 128 21.58 5.32 3.45
C ASP A 128 20.99 4.54 4.64
N PRO A 129 21.20 5.03 5.87
CA PRO A 129 20.90 4.27 7.08
C PRO A 129 19.42 4.34 7.47
N CYS A 130 18.64 5.17 6.77
CA CYS A 130 17.30 5.59 7.16
C CYS A 130 16.32 5.34 6.01
N TRP A 131 15.21 4.66 6.33
CA TRP A 131 14.14 4.36 5.40
C TRP A 131 12.79 4.51 6.07
N GLY A 132 11.81 5.10 5.39
CA GLY A 132 10.50 5.32 5.99
C GLY A 132 9.35 5.61 5.04
N CYS A 133 8.38 6.34 5.58
CA CYS A 133 7.13 6.69 4.92
C CYS A 133 6.74 8.14 5.23
N ASP A 134 7.08 9.04 4.30
CA ASP A 134 6.79 10.49 4.39
C ASP A 134 5.30 10.79 4.61
N LYS A 135 4.41 10.01 4.00
CA LYS A 135 2.97 10.24 4.00
C LYS A 135 2.21 9.10 4.70
N PHE A 136 2.72 8.61 5.83
CA PHE A 136 2.12 7.48 6.56
C PHE A 136 0.65 7.69 6.89
N MET A 137 0.30 8.86 7.43
CA MET A 137 -1.08 9.16 7.80
C MET A 137 -1.36 10.66 7.76
N ARG A 138 -2.45 11.07 7.10
CA ARG A 138 -2.93 12.45 7.19
C ARG A 138 -3.33 12.80 8.62
N ARG A 139 -2.85 13.94 9.15
CA ARG A 139 -3.18 14.38 10.51
C ARG A 139 -4.67 14.57 10.73
N ASP A 140 -5.36 15.17 9.77
CA ASP A 140 -6.81 15.41 9.87
C ASP A 140 -7.63 14.11 9.82
N ALA A 141 -7.08 13.05 9.21
CA ALA A 141 -7.69 11.73 9.22
C ALA A 141 -7.52 11.06 10.59
N LEU A 142 -6.31 11.13 11.19
CA LEU A 142 -6.05 10.63 12.54
C LEU A 142 -6.93 11.33 13.58
N GLU A 143 -7.02 12.66 13.53
CA GLU A 143 -7.79 13.48 14.47
C GLU A 143 -9.30 13.21 14.41
N ARG A 144 -9.80 12.70 13.27
CA ARG A 144 -11.19 12.28 13.10
C ARG A 144 -11.40 10.78 13.36
N SER A 145 -10.33 10.00 13.51
CA SER A 145 -10.39 8.56 13.68
C SER A 145 -10.79 8.17 15.10
N ALA A 146 -11.35 6.97 15.26
CA ALA A 146 -11.60 6.39 16.58
C ALA A 146 -10.31 5.90 17.26
N SER A 147 -9.19 5.85 16.54
CA SER A 147 -7.90 5.34 17.01
C SER A 147 -7.18 6.35 17.91
N LEU A 148 -7.47 7.65 17.78
CA LEU A 148 -7.00 8.69 18.69
C LEU A 148 -7.94 8.77 19.89
N LYS A 149 -7.56 8.13 21.00
CA LYS A 149 -8.36 8.09 22.25
C LYS A 149 -7.66 8.88 23.33
N PHE A 150 -8.35 9.87 23.90
CA PHE A 150 -7.81 10.70 24.99
C PHE A 150 -6.44 11.33 24.66
N ASP A 151 -6.30 11.86 23.43
CA ASP A 151 -5.04 12.44 22.91
C ASP A 151 -3.85 11.45 22.86
N CYS A 152 -4.16 10.15 22.78
CA CYS A 152 -3.20 9.06 22.70
C CYS A 152 -3.52 8.12 21.54
N PHE A 153 -2.49 7.57 20.92
CA PHE A 153 -2.61 6.50 19.93
C PHE A 153 -1.34 5.64 19.93
N THR A 154 -1.37 4.52 19.23
CA THR A 154 -0.21 3.61 19.17
C THR A 154 0.05 3.19 17.74
N ILE A 155 1.29 3.40 17.32
CA ILE A 155 1.83 2.93 16.05
C ILE A 155 2.55 1.62 16.33
N ARG A 156 2.34 0.64 15.46
CA ARG A 156 3.06 -0.61 15.42
C ARG A 156 4.01 -0.60 14.23
N CYS A 157 5.27 -0.89 14.48
CA CYS A 157 6.30 -1.10 13.47
C CYS A 157 6.63 -2.59 13.45
N ASP A 158 6.34 -3.28 12.35
CA ASP A 158 6.80 -4.64 12.13
C ASP A 158 8.00 -4.60 11.21
N ILE A 159 9.07 -5.33 11.56
CA ILE A 159 10.32 -5.38 10.81
C ILE A 159 10.82 -6.82 10.73
N VAL A 160 11.33 -7.18 9.55
CA VAL A 160 11.86 -8.49 9.21
C VAL A 160 13.21 -8.29 8.53
N VAL A 161 14.28 -8.80 9.14
CA VAL A 161 15.61 -8.86 8.54
C VAL A 161 15.67 -10.08 7.62
N CYS A 162 16.01 -9.85 6.36
CA CYS A 162 16.24 -10.88 5.36
C CYS A 162 17.64 -11.46 5.60
N LYS A 163 17.76 -12.75 5.94
CA LYS A 163 19.07 -13.42 5.99
C LYS A 163 19.56 -13.61 4.55
N ASP A 164 20.84 -13.33 4.32
CA ASP A 164 21.52 -13.76 3.10
C ASP A 164 21.51 -15.28 3.01
N ASN A 165 21.12 -15.81 1.85
CA ASN A 165 21.31 -17.21 1.49
C ASN A 165 22.78 -17.46 1.07
N THR A 166 23.76 -16.98 1.83
CA THR A 166 25.14 -17.43 1.67
C THR A 166 25.26 -18.82 2.28
N PRO A 167 25.67 -19.85 1.50
CA PRO A 167 25.92 -21.16 2.06
C PRO A 167 27.22 -21.09 2.86
N ASP A 168 27.12 -20.73 4.14
CA ASP A 168 28.26 -20.77 5.05
C ASP A 168 28.67 -22.22 5.31
N ALA A 169 29.60 -22.66 4.47
CA ALA A 169 30.45 -23.79 4.72
C ALA A 169 31.45 -23.43 5.84
N THR A 170 31.02 -23.46 7.10
CA THR A 170 31.84 -23.90 8.25
C THR A 170 30.99 -23.87 9.52
N GLY A 171 30.83 -25.05 10.15
CA GLY A 171 29.82 -25.27 11.19
C GLY A 171 30.21 -24.84 12.61
N SER A 172 29.17 -24.67 13.45
CA SER A 172 29.01 -25.30 14.77
C SER A 172 27.90 -24.57 15.53
N GLY A 173 26.76 -25.22 15.69
CA GLY A 173 25.66 -24.72 16.52
C GLY A 173 24.39 -25.52 16.26
N THR A 174 24.19 -26.60 17.02
CA THR A 174 22.95 -27.36 17.06
C THR A 174 21.85 -26.54 17.71
N GLY A 175 21.31 -25.57 16.98
CA GLY A 175 19.95 -25.10 17.14
C GLY A 175 19.21 -25.54 15.90
N THR A 176 18.27 -26.47 16.03
CA THR A 176 17.34 -26.78 14.94
C THR A 176 16.50 -25.52 14.71
N GLU A 177 17.01 -24.56 13.94
CA GLU A 177 16.22 -23.42 13.44
C GLU A 177 15.11 -24.04 12.60
N VAL A 178 13.92 -24.13 13.17
CA VAL A 178 12.72 -24.46 12.42
C VAL A 178 12.52 -23.31 11.44
N LEU A 179 12.97 -23.51 10.20
CA LEU A 179 12.64 -22.64 9.07
C LEU A 179 11.11 -22.48 9.08
N MET A 180 10.65 -21.28 9.43
CA MET A 180 9.22 -20.95 9.42
C MET A 180 8.67 -21.31 8.03
N PRO A 181 7.66 -22.18 7.92
CA PRO A 181 7.10 -22.54 6.62
C PRO A 181 6.54 -21.31 5.93
N ASP A 182 7.13 -20.90 4.80
CA ASP A 182 6.60 -19.81 3.99
C ASP A 182 5.59 -20.35 2.98
N ILE A 183 4.39 -20.65 3.49
CA ILE A 183 3.29 -21.16 2.67
C ILE A 183 2.97 -20.21 1.51
N HIS A 184 3.05 -18.89 1.72
CA HIS A 184 2.79 -17.90 0.69
C HIS A 184 3.82 -17.99 -0.44
N GLN A 185 5.12 -18.14 -0.11
CA GLN A 185 6.16 -18.35 -1.11
C GLN A 185 6.00 -19.69 -1.84
N HIS A 186 5.61 -20.76 -1.13
CA HIS A 186 5.37 -22.06 -1.77
C HIS A 186 4.23 -21.99 -2.79
N PHE A 187 3.11 -21.33 -2.46
CA PHE A 187 2.02 -21.13 -3.41
C PHE A 187 2.35 -20.12 -4.52
N SER A 188 3.14 -19.09 -4.24
CA SER A 188 3.67 -18.18 -5.26
C SER A 188 4.52 -18.94 -6.29
N ASN A 189 5.46 -19.78 -5.82
CA ASN A 189 6.29 -20.64 -6.67
C ASN A 189 5.43 -21.64 -7.47
N LEU A 190 4.35 -22.15 -6.87
CA LEU A 190 3.42 -23.06 -7.55
C LEU A 190 2.73 -22.36 -8.73
N LEU A 191 2.27 -21.13 -8.55
CA LEU A 191 1.68 -20.32 -9.62
C LEU A 191 2.70 -20.01 -10.72
N GLN A 192 3.93 -19.64 -10.36
CA GLN A 192 4.98 -19.25 -11.30
C GLN A 192 5.51 -20.42 -12.13
N ASN A 193 5.76 -21.56 -11.48
CA ASN A 193 6.32 -22.75 -12.12
C ASN A 193 5.26 -23.58 -12.86
N LYS A 194 3.96 -23.34 -12.60
CA LYS A 194 2.82 -24.00 -13.25
C LYS A 194 2.80 -25.54 -13.07
N VAL A 195 3.52 -26.06 -12.07
CA VAL A 195 3.63 -27.50 -11.82
C VAL A 195 2.31 -28.03 -11.26
N GLY A 196 1.67 -28.93 -12.01
CA GLY A 196 0.39 -29.52 -11.60
C GLY A 196 -0.84 -28.66 -11.95
N ALA A 197 -0.68 -27.62 -12.76
CA ALA A 197 -1.80 -26.82 -13.25
C ALA A 197 -2.78 -27.70 -14.05
N ASP A 198 -4.06 -27.61 -13.69
CA ASP A 198 -5.16 -28.44 -14.19
C ASP A 198 -6.30 -27.61 -14.81
N VAL A 199 -6.09 -26.29 -14.92
CA VAL A 199 -6.96 -25.35 -15.62
C VAL A 199 -6.14 -24.23 -16.25
N THR A 200 -6.60 -23.73 -17.40
CA THR A 200 -6.01 -22.58 -18.10
C THR A 200 -7.08 -21.52 -18.34
N PHE A 201 -6.76 -20.26 -18.08
CA PHE A 201 -7.61 -19.12 -18.42
C PHE A 201 -7.05 -18.36 -19.61
N GLU A 202 -7.91 -17.93 -20.52
CA GLU A 202 -7.57 -17.01 -21.61
C GLU A 202 -8.19 -15.65 -21.29
N VAL A 203 -7.34 -14.63 -21.09
CA VAL A 203 -7.77 -13.30 -20.65
C VAL A 203 -7.01 -12.25 -21.44
N GLY A 204 -7.70 -11.39 -22.19
CA GLY A 204 -7.07 -10.31 -22.96
C GLY A 204 -6.01 -10.79 -23.98
N GLY A 205 -6.12 -12.02 -24.48
CA GLY A 205 -5.13 -12.62 -25.39
C GLY A 205 -3.94 -13.32 -24.69
N GLU A 206 -3.86 -13.25 -23.36
CA GLU A 206 -2.88 -13.96 -22.56
C GLU A 206 -3.43 -15.28 -21.99
N THR A 207 -2.55 -16.22 -21.68
CA THR A 207 -2.90 -17.52 -21.09
C THR A 207 -2.34 -17.69 -19.68
N PHE A 208 -3.19 -18.09 -18.74
CA PHE A 208 -2.86 -18.25 -17.33
C PHE A 208 -3.14 -19.68 -16.86
N ALA A 209 -2.09 -20.47 -16.64
CA ALA A 209 -2.20 -21.80 -16.05
C ALA A 209 -2.39 -21.69 -14.52
N ALA A 210 -3.32 -22.44 -13.95
CA ALA A 210 -3.66 -22.39 -12.53
C ALA A 210 -4.15 -23.75 -12.00
N HIS A 211 -4.49 -23.78 -10.71
CA HIS A 211 -4.84 -24.98 -9.96
C HIS A 211 -6.27 -24.85 -9.40
N ARG A 212 -7.17 -25.72 -9.86
CA ARG A 212 -8.60 -25.66 -9.52
C ARG A 212 -8.84 -25.72 -8.01
N CYS A 213 -8.10 -26.56 -7.30
CA CYS A 213 -8.24 -26.71 -5.85
C CYS A 213 -7.87 -25.42 -5.10
N VAL A 214 -6.84 -24.69 -5.54
CA VAL A 214 -6.42 -23.43 -4.92
C VAL A 214 -7.46 -22.34 -5.19
N LEU A 215 -7.90 -22.22 -6.44
CA LEU A 215 -8.92 -21.25 -6.84
C LEU A 215 -10.24 -21.48 -6.09
N ALA A 216 -10.73 -22.72 -6.06
CA ALA A 216 -11.96 -23.09 -5.39
C ALA A 216 -11.90 -22.91 -3.87
N ALA A 217 -10.75 -23.17 -3.24
CA ALA A 217 -10.59 -22.95 -1.80
C ALA A 217 -10.65 -21.46 -1.41
N ARG A 218 -10.37 -20.56 -2.35
CA ARG A 218 -10.21 -19.12 -2.10
C ARG A 218 -11.36 -18.27 -2.66
N SER A 219 -12.18 -18.82 -3.55
CA SER A 219 -13.31 -18.15 -4.17
C SER A 219 -14.46 -19.12 -4.36
N GLU A 220 -15.60 -18.81 -3.74
CA GLU A 220 -16.84 -19.59 -3.91
C GLU A 220 -17.33 -19.59 -5.36
N VAL A 221 -17.05 -18.50 -6.10
CA VAL A 221 -17.38 -18.38 -7.52
C VAL A 221 -16.54 -19.35 -8.33
N PHE A 222 -15.22 -19.40 -8.11
CA PHE A 222 -14.38 -20.42 -8.73
C PHE A 222 -14.74 -21.83 -8.27
N MET A 223 -15.14 -22.03 -7.01
CA MET A 223 -15.60 -23.34 -6.55
C MET A 223 -16.81 -23.82 -7.34
N ALA A 224 -17.84 -22.98 -7.48
CA ALA A 224 -19.02 -23.30 -8.27
C ALA A 224 -18.69 -23.48 -9.76
N GLN A 225 -17.87 -22.59 -10.32
CA GLN A 225 -17.51 -22.61 -11.73
C GLN A 225 -16.62 -23.79 -12.11
N LEU A 226 -15.68 -24.19 -11.24
CA LEU A 226 -14.68 -25.23 -11.51
C LEU A 226 -15.10 -26.61 -11.00
N PHE A 227 -16.02 -26.74 -10.05
CA PHE A 227 -16.47 -28.05 -9.57
C PHE A 227 -17.95 -28.35 -9.90
N GLY A 228 -18.56 -27.52 -10.75
CA GLY A 228 -19.86 -27.78 -11.38
C GLY A 228 -19.82 -28.84 -12.48
N THR A 229 -20.98 -29.17 -13.07
CA THR A 229 -21.10 -30.21 -14.10
C THR A 229 -20.48 -29.74 -15.43
N ALA A 230 -19.43 -30.44 -15.89
CA ALA A 230 -18.76 -30.30 -17.19
C ALA A 230 -18.02 -28.97 -17.43
N THR A 231 -16.93 -28.74 -16.70
CA THR A 231 -16.05 -27.58 -16.89
C THR A 231 -14.97 -27.89 -17.94
N PRO A 232 -14.80 -27.07 -18.98
CA PRO A 232 -13.66 -27.20 -19.89
C PRO A 232 -12.34 -26.92 -19.18
N SER A 233 -11.24 -27.47 -19.69
CA SER A 233 -9.89 -27.19 -19.19
C SER A 233 -9.41 -25.78 -19.53
N ILE A 234 -10.02 -25.14 -20.53
CA ILE A 234 -9.75 -23.76 -20.95
C ILE A 234 -10.98 -22.89 -20.67
N ILE A 235 -10.80 -21.79 -19.95
CA ILE A 235 -11.87 -20.87 -19.56
C ILE A 235 -11.55 -19.47 -20.11
N GLN A 236 -12.44 -18.91 -20.92
CA GLN A 236 -12.26 -17.57 -21.46
C GLN A 236 -12.88 -16.51 -20.54
N ILE A 237 -12.15 -15.43 -20.28
CA ILE A 237 -12.62 -14.24 -19.56
C ILE A 237 -12.43 -13.05 -20.49
N THR A 238 -13.54 -12.50 -20.98
CA THR A 238 -13.56 -11.42 -21.99
C THR A 238 -13.72 -10.03 -21.40
N ASP A 239 -14.21 -9.95 -20.17
CA ASP A 239 -14.59 -8.73 -19.44
C ASP A 239 -13.57 -8.38 -18.35
N MET A 240 -12.29 -8.69 -18.57
CA MET A 240 -11.20 -8.38 -17.65
C MET A 240 -9.89 -8.22 -18.41
N GLU A 241 -9.08 -7.25 -18.03
CA GLU A 241 -7.73 -7.10 -18.56
C GLU A 241 -6.76 -8.12 -17.93
N ALA A 242 -5.77 -8.55 -18.71
CA ALA A 242 -4.80 -9.55 -18.29
C ALA A 242 -4.02 -9.13 -17.02
N LYS A 243 -3.60 -7.86 -16.91
CA LYS A 243 -2.94 -7.31 -15.71
C LYS A 243 -3.80 -7.38 -14.44
N VAL A 244 -5.11 -7.19 -14.57
CA VAL A 244 -6.06 -7.26 -13.45
C VAL A 244 -6.24 -8.73 -13.03
N PHE A 245 -6.38 -9.64 -14.00
CA PHE A 245 -6.50 -11.06 -13.71
C PHE A 245 -5.21 -11.63 -13.10
N ARG A 246 -4.03 -11.19 -13.54
CA ARG A 246 -2.74 -11.54 -12.92
C ARG A 246 -2.71 -11.13 -11.45
N ALA A 247 -3.11 -9.91 -11.14
CA ALA A 247 -3.22 -9.41 -9.78
C ALA A 247 -4.19 -10.24 -8.91
N LEU A 248 -5.35 -10.59 -9.47
CA LEU A 248 -6.34 -11.46 -8.84
C LEU A 248 -5.76 -12.84 -8.50
N LEU A 249 -5.06 -13.47 -9.45
CA LEU A 249 -4.40 -14.77 -9.23
C LEU A 249 -3.30 -14.66 -8.17
N CYS A 250 -2.44 -13.64 -8.25
CA CYS A 250 -1.42 -13.41 -7.22
C CYS A 250 -2.05 -13.31 -5.83
N PHE A 251 -3.14 -12.55 -5.68
CA PHE A 251 -3.86 -12.46 -4.42
C PHE A 251 -4.46 -13.81 -3.97
N ILE A 252 -5.05 -14.59 -4.88
CA ILE A 252 -5.63 -15.90 -4.53
C ILE A 252 -4.57 -16.85 -3.96
N TYR A 253 -3.37 -16.90 -4.55
CA TYR A 253 -2.31 -17.81 -4.12
C TYR A 253 -1.55 -17.33 -2.90
N THR A 254 -1.38 -16.02 -2.74
CA THR A 254 -0.45 -15.46 -1.74
C THR A 254 -1.12 -14.61 -0.68
N ASP A 255 -2.40 -14.26 -0.83
CA ASP A 255 -3.14 -13.32 0.02
C ASP A 255 -2.43 -11.95 0.16
N SER A 256 -1.52 -11.65 -0.76
CA SER A 256 -0.70 -10.42 -0.79
C SER A 256 -1.41 -9.33 -1.59
N CYS A 257 -1.36 -8.09 -1.10
CA CYS A 257 -1.92 -6.95 -1.81
C CYS A 257 -1.23 -6.82 -3.18
N PRO A 258 -1.98 -6.84 -4.29
CA PRO A 258 -1.38 -6.64 -5.60
C PRO A 258 -0.93 -5.19 -5.78
N GLU A 259 0.20 -5.01 -6.47
CA GLU A 259 0.70 -3.73 -6.96
C GLU A 259 0.57 -3.72 -8.49
N MET A 260 0.33 -2.54 -9.07
CA MET A 260 0.31 -2.40 -10.51
C MET A 260 1.73 -2.61 -11.07
N GLU A 261 1.89 -3.54 -12.01
CA GLU A 261 3.13 -3.72 -12.75
C GLU A 261 3.34 -2.47 -13.62
N LYS A 262 4.34 -1.64 -13.28
CA LYS A 262 4.77 -0.53 -14.13
C LYS A 262 5.52 -1.14 -15.32
N ASN A 263 4.96 -1.05 -16.51
CA ASN A 263 5.72 -1.31 -17.73
C ASN A 263 6.70 -0.16 -17.91
N SER A 264 7.90 -0.26 -17.33
CA SER A 264 9.03 0.55 -17.79
C SER A 264 9.21 0.22 -19.25
N MET A 265 9.06 1.22 -20.12
CA MET A 265 9.44 1.08 -21.52
C MET A 265 10.85 0.49 -21.57
N GLU A 266 10.97 -0.70 -22.13
CA GLU A 266 12.27 -1.26 -22.48
C GLU A 266 12.90 -0.26 -23.46
N GLU A 267 13.93 0.45 -23.02
CA GLU A 267 14.82 1.17 -23.93
C GLU A 267 15.50 0.09 -24.79
N ASP A 268 14.89 -0.24 -25.92
CA ASP A 268 15.53 -1.02 -26.96
C ASP A 268 16.80 -0.28 -27.39
N GLU A 269 17.94 -0.79 -26.91
CA GLU A 269 19.26 -0.45 -27.40
C GLU A 269 19.27 -0.52 -28.93
N MET A 270 19.59 0.59 -29.60
CA MET A 270 20.15 0.51 -30.95
C MET A 270 21.40 1.39 -31.11
N PRO A 271 22.43 0.90 -31.83
CA PRO A 271 23.81 1.35 -31.74
C PRO A 271 24.08 2.55 -32.67
N GLY A 272 25.07 3.36 -32.28
CA GLY A 272 25.27 4.72 -32.78
C GLY A 272 25.87 4.90 -34.18
N VAL A 273 25.86 6.17 -34.61
CA VAL A 273 26.83 6.76 -35.55
C VAL A 273 27.06 8.22 -35.14
N VAL A 274 28.34 8.59 -35.15
CA VAL A 274 28.95 9.89 -34.82
C VAL A 274 28.65 10.94 -35.88
N GLU A 275 28.43 12.21 -35.49
CA GLU A 275 29.09 13.34 -36.16
C GLU A 275 29.16 14.60 -35.29
N GLN A 276 30.29 15.30 -35.40
CA GLN A 276 30.69 16.50 -34.65
C GLN A 276 30.26 17.79 -35.37
N GLY A 277 29.93 18.87 -34.64
CA GLY A 277 29.84 20.21 -35.24
C GLY A 277 29.24 21.32 -34.36
N GLN A 278 30.12 22.05 -33.67
CA GLN A 278 30.13 23.52 -33.40
C GLN A 278 28.84 24.35 -33.14
N VAL A 279 28.83 24.91 -31.92
CA VAL A 279 28.48 26.29 -31.45
C VAL A 279 27.26 27.02 -32.04
N GLU A 280 26.24 27.29 -31.21
CA GLU A 280 25.85 28.67 -30.83
C GLU A 280 24.78 28.68 -29.72
N GLU A 281 24.81 29.77 -28.97
CA GLU A 281 24.09 30.12 -27.77
C GLU A 281 22.59 30.35 -28.04
N VAL A 282 21.70 29.64 -27.34
CA VAL A 282 20.32 30.09 -27.11
C VAL A 282 19.95 29.82 -25.65
N LEU A 283 19.87 30.92 -24.90
CA LEU A 283 19.21 31.02 -23.61
C LEU A 283 17.69 30.94 -23.84
N GLU A 284 17.11 29.75 -23.87
CA GLU A 284 15.65 29.52 -23.75
C GLU A 284 15.38 28.00 -23.81
N ASP A 285 15.36 27.32 -22.65
CA ASP A 285 14.49 26.16 -22.38
C ASP A 285 14.76 25.57 -20.99
N LYS A 286 14.07 26.12 -19.98
CA LYS A 286 13.95 25.48 -18.64
C LYS A 286 12.50 25.38 -18.18
N MET A 287 11.56 25.51 -19.12
CA MET A 287 10.11 25.47 -18.86
C MET A 287 9.41 24.25 -19.47
N SER A 288 10.10 23.41 -20.24
CA SER A 288 9.54 22.20 -20.87
C SER A 288 9.67 20.94 -20.01
N GLU A 289 10.77 20.74 -19.28
CA GLU A 289 10.98 19.50 -18.48
C GLU A 289 10.02 19.38 -17.28
N VAL A 290 9.55 20.50 -16.72
CA VAL A 290 8.62 20.50 -15.56
C VAL A 290 7.18 20.23 -16.01
N GLU A 291 6.79 20.68 -17.21
CA GLU A 291 5.46 20.42 -17.78
C GLU A 291 5.35 18.97 -18.32
N GLU A 292 6.43 18.41 -18.86
CA GLU A 292 6.49 16.99 -19.28
C GLU A 292 6.42 16.04 -18.08
N GLN A 293 7.19 16.30 -17.00
CA GLN A 293 7.15 15.50 -15.77
C GLN A 293 5.79 15.56 -15.04
N THR A 294 5.15 16.73 -15.00
CA THR A 294 3.82 16.86 -14.37
C THR A 294 2.69 16.24 -15.21
N GLN A 295 2.88 16.06 -16.52
CA GLN A 295 1.93 15.33 -17.37
C GLN A 295 2.12 13.82 -17.29
N GLU A 296 3.35 13.31 -17.25
CA GLU A 296 3.61 11.88 -17.08
C GLU A 296 3.10 11.35 -15.73
N GLU A 297 3.33 12.07 -14.63
CA GLU A 297 2.82 11.70 -13.29
C GLU A 297 1.28 11.68 -13.22
N ALA A 298 0.61 12.65 -13.87
CA ALA A 298 -0.86 12.70 -13.88
C ALA A 298 -1.48 11.55 -14.71
N VAL A 299 -0.81 11.15 -15.81
CA VAL A 299 -1.22 10.01 -16.62
C VAL A 299 -1.01 8.68 -15.87
N GLU A 300 0.08 8.55 -15.10
CA GLU A 300 0.31 7.39 -14.24
C GLU A 300 -0.78 7.23 -13.17
N ASP A 301 -1.18 8.33 -12.53
CA ASP A 301 -2.22 8.32 -11.49
C ASP A 301 -3.60 7.91 -12.05
N GLU A 302 -3.97 8.37 -13.25
CA GLU A 302 -5.21 7.94 -13.92
C GLU A 302 -5.18 6.45 -14.29
N ILE A 303 -4.05 5.96 -14.79
CA ILE A 303 -3.86 4.55 -15.14
C ILE A 303 -3.94 3.65 -13.89
N LEU A 304 -3.33 4.07 -12.78
CA LEU A 304 -3.38 3.36 -11.51
C LEU A 304 -4.80 3.30 -10.95
N LEU A 305 -5.51 4.43 -10.99
CA LEU A 305 -6.88 4.51 -10.51
C LEU A 305 -7.80 3.58 -11.33
N GLN A 306 -7.66 3.57 -12.66
CA GLN A 306 -8.45 2.68 -13.53
C GLN A 306 -8.16 1.20 -13.21
N TRP A 307 -6.88 0.82 -13.12
CA TRP A 307 -6.50 -0.54 -12.74
C TRP A 307 -7.06 -0.96 -11.37
N LEU A 308 -7.06 -0.05 -10.39
CA LEU A 308 -7.59 -0.30 -9.06
C LEU A 308 -9.11 -0.46 -9.07
N GLN A 309 -9.82 0.33 -9.87
CA GLN A 309 -11.26 0.18 -10.09
C GLN A 309 -11.59 -1.18 -10.72
N ASP A 310 -10.86 -1.60 -11.75
CA ASP A 310 -11.08 -2.90 -12.39
C ASP A 310 -10.76 -4.06 -11.46
N LEU A 311 -9.72 -3.93 -10.63
CA LEU A 311 -9.39 -4.92 -9.61
C LEU A 311 -10.47 -5.00 -8.52
N PHE A 312 -11.06 -3.88 -8.12
CA PHE A 312 -12.20 -3.86 -7.20
C PHE A 312 -13.40 -4.63 -7.79
N VAL A 313 -13.73 -4.39 -9.06
CA VAL A 313 -14.80 -5.10 -9.78
C VAL A 313 -14.50 -6.59 -9.86
N ALA A 314 -13.25 -6.96 -10.18
CA ALA A 314 -12.79 -8.34 -10.24
C ALA A 314 -12.90 -9.04 -8.87
N ALA A 315 -12.46 -8.36 -7.81
CA ALA A 315 -12.53 -8.88 -6.44
C ALA A 315 -13.98 -9.16 -6.03
N ASP A 316 -14.91 -8.26 -6.34
CA ASP A 316 -16.33 -8.48 -6.07
C ASP A 316 -16.90 -9.64 -6.90
N ARG A 317 -16.61 -9.66 -8.21
CA ARG A 317 -17.05 -10.72 -9.14
C ARG A 317 -16.66 -12.12 -8.65
N TYR A 318 -15.45 -12.27 -8.11
CA TYR A 318 -14.94 -13.55 -7.62
C TYR A 318 -15.13 -13.75 -6.11
N ASN A 319 -15.93 -12.91 -5.47
CA ASN A 319 -16.24 -12.96 -4.03
C ASN A 319 -14.99 -12.97 -3.12
N LEU A 320 -13.97 -12.20 -3.47
CA LEU A 320 -12.73 -12.03 -2.71
C LEU A 320 -12.87 -10.84 -1.74
N GLN A 321 -13.64 -11.04 -0.66
CA GLN A 321 -14.03 -9.95 0.26
C GLN A 321 -12.86 -9.14 0.82
N ARG A 322 -11.75 -9.80 1.19
CA ARG A 322 -10.56 -9.10 1.70
C ARG A 322 -9.88 -8.23 0.62
N LEU A 323 -9.78 -8.73 -0.61
CA LEU A 323 -9.24 -7.93 -1.72
C LEU A 323 -10.17 -6.76 -2.05
N LYS A 324 -11.49 -6.99 -2.08
CA LYS A 324 -12.50 -5.95 -2.29
C LYS A 324 -12.35 -4.83 -1.26
N PHE A 325 -12.17 -5.18 0.02
CA PHE A 325 -11.94 -4.21 1.10
C PHE A 325 -10.63 -3.44 0.95
N ILE A 326 -9.53 -4.11 0.56
CA ILE A 326 -8.25 -3.44 0.28
C ILE A 326 -8.41 -2.41 -0.85
N CYS A 327 -9.05 -2.80 -1.94
CA CYS A 327 -9.32 -1.89 -3.06
C CYS A 327 -10.23 -0.73 -2.64
N GLU A 328 -11.26 -0.97 -1.83
CA GLU A 328 -12.12 0.08 -1.26
C GLU A 328 -11.30 1.11 -0.46
N LYS A 329 -10.37 0.65 0.39
CA LYS A 329 -9.51 1.54 1.18
C LYS A 329 -8.63 2.41 0.29
N GLN A 330 -7.97 1.82 -0.71
CA GLN A 330 -7.13 2.56 -1.63
C GLN A 330 -7.95 3.53 -2.49
N LEU A 331 -9.13 3.14 -2.98
CA LEU A 331 -10.01 4.02 -3.74
C LEU A 331 -10.46 5.22 -2.92
N CYS A 332 -10.74 5.04 -1.62
CA CYS A 332 -11.08 6.15 -0.72
C CYS A 332 -9.96 7.20 -0.61
N GLU A 333 -8.69 6.79 -0.71
CA GLU A 333 -7.54 7.70 -0.63
C GLU A 333 -7.37 8.55 -1.91
N HIS A 334 -7.89 8.07 -3.04
CA HIS A 334 -7.77 8.69 -4.37
C HIS A 334 -9.07 9.38 -4.85
N VAL A 335 -10.05 9.59 -3.97
CA VAL A 335 -11.27 10.33 -4.29
C VAL A 335 -10.95 11.82 -4.53
N GLY A 336 -11.14 12.26 -5.77
CA GLY A 336 -10.92 13.62 -6.27
C GLY A 336 -12.09 14.11 -7.13
N VAL A 337 -11.99 15.32 -7.68
CA VAL A 337 -13.08 15.93 -8.48
C VAL A 337 -13.33 15.14 -9.77
N SER A 338 -12.26 14.66 -10.43
CA SER A 338 -12.34 13.86 -11.65
C SER A 338 -12.78 12.41 -11.38
N SER A 339 -12.39 11.84 -10.23
CA SER A 339 -12.61 10.42 -9.92
C SER A 339 -13.84 10.12 -9.08
N VAL A 340 -14.41 11.09 -8.35
CA VAL A 340 -15.52 10.84 -7.43
C VAL A 340 -16.78 10.33 -8.14
N ALA A 341 -17.03 10.76 -9.38
CA ALA A 341 -18.18 10.30 -10.14
C ALA A 341 -18.09 8.80 -10.49
N SER A 342 -16.97 8.36 -11.10
CA SER A 342 -16.77 6.94 -11.42
C SER A 342 -16.70 6.08 -10.16
N THR A 343 -16.01 6.54 -9.12
CA THR A 343 -15.88 5.83 -7.84
C THR A 343 -17.22 5.69 -7.11
N LEU A 344 -18.07 6.72 -7.12
CA LEU A 344 -19.41 6.67 -6.53
C LEU A 344 -20.35 5.73 -7.30
N ALA A 345 -20.28 5.72 -8.64
CA ALA A 345 -21.04 4.79 -9.46
C ALA A 345 -20.64 3.34 -9.15
N LEU A 346 -19.35 3.05 -9.07
CA LEU A 346 -18.83 1.73 -8.67
C LEU A 346 -19.28 1.33 -7.26
N ALA A 347 -19.24 2.26 -6.31
CA ALA A 347 -19.66 2.01 -4.94
C ALA A 347 -21.15 1.62 -4.85
N GLU A 348 -22.01 2.30 -5.62
CA GLU A 348 -23.45 1.96 -5.68
C GLU A 348 -23.68 0.62 -6.38
N GLN A 349 -23.02 0.38 -7.52
CA GLN A 349 -23.13 -0.83 -8.32
C GLN A 349 -22.74 -2.10 -7.54
N HIS A 350 -21.68 -2.02 -6.74
CA HIS A 350 -21.14 -3.15 -5.98
C HIS A 350 -21.56 -3.13 -4.50
N HIS A 351 -22.59 -2.35 -4.16
CA HIS A 351 -23.19 -2.23 -2.83
C HIS A 351 -22.15 -1.96 -1.71
N CYS A 352 -21.15 -1.13 -2.02
CA CYS A 352 -20.05 -0.80 -1.13
C CYS A 352 -20.36 0.48 -0.35
N HIS A 353 -20.97 0.31 0.82
CA HIS A 353 -21.46 1.42 1.64
C HIS A 353 -20.36 2.33 2.18
N GLY A 354 -19.17 1.79 2.52
CA GLY A 354 -18.06 2.57 3.06
C GLY A 354 -17.49 3.53 2.00
N LEU A 355 -17.17 3.01 0.81
CA LEU A 355 -16.73 3.81 -0.34
C LEU A 355 -17.77 4.86 -0.75
N LYS A 356 -19.05 4.47 -0.81
CA LYS A 356 -20.15 5.40 -1.08
C LYS A 356 -20.19 6.55 -0.08
N ALA A 357 -20.11 6.23 1.22
CA ALA A 357 -20.10 7.24 2.26
C ALA A 357 -18.87 8.16 2.18
N ALA A 358 -17.70 7.64 1.79
CA ALA A 358 -16.49 8.43 1.56
C ALA A 358 -16.69 9.41 0.39
N CYS A 359 -17.22 8.94 -0.74
CA CYS A 359 -17.54 9.79 -1.89
C CYS A 359 -18.55 10.90 -1.53
N LEU A 360 -19.64 10.56 -0.84
CA LEU A 360 -20.64 11.55 -0.43
C LEU A 360 -20.07 12.59 0.54
N LYS A 361 -19.24 12.17 1.50
CA LYS A 361 -18.53 13.08 2.41
C LYS A 361 -17.55 13.99 1.67
N PHE A 362 -16.86 13.49 0.65
CA PHE A 362 -15.99 14.32 -0.18
C PHE A 362 -16.79 15.41 -0.90
N ILE A 363 -17.90 15.03 -1.56
CA ILE A 363 -18.77 15.98 -2.27
C ILE A 363 -19.35 17.03 -1.31
N GLN A 364 -19.70 16.62 -0.10
CA GLN A 364 -20.25 17.49 0.94
C GLN A 364 -19.30 18.64 1.35
N VAL A 365 -17.98 18.45 1.21
CA VAL A 365 -16.95 19.43 1.61
C VAL A 365 -16.48 20.29 0.42
N LEU A 366 -16.92 19.99 -0.82
CA LEU A 366 -16.53 20.75 -2.00
C LEU A 366 -17.08 22.19 -1.97
N SER A 367 -16.27 23.13 -2.48
CA SER A 367 -16.72 24.49 -2.72
C SER A 367 -17.78 24.53 -3.84
N PRO A 368 -18.67 25.54 -3.87
CA PRO A 368 -19.70 25.65 -4.91
C PRO A 368 -19.13 25.63 -6.34
N SER A 369 -17.96 26.24 -6.55
CA SER A 369 -17.26 26.23 -7.84
C SER A 369 -16.81 24.83 -8.26
N ARG A 370 -16.20 24.06 -7.34
CA ARG A 370 -15.77 22.68 -7.62
C ARG A 370 -16.95 21.72 -7.79
N LEU A 371 -18.03 21.95 -7.04
CA LEU A 371 -19.26 21.20 -7.21
C LEU A 371 -19.87 21.43 -8.60
N GLN A 372 -19.86 22.67 -9.09
CA GLN A 372 -20.32 22.99 -10.44
C GLN A 372 -19.47 22.28 -11.51
N THR A 373 -18.15 22.24 -11.34
CA THR A 373 -17.25 21.47 -12.22
C THR A 373 -17.59 19.97 -12.20
N LEU A 374 -17.77 19.38 -11.01
CA LEU A 374 -18.18 17.98 -10.87
C LEU A 374 -19.50 17.70 -11.59
N MET A 375 -20.52 18.53 -11.37
CA MET A 375 -21.84 18.36 -11.98
C MET A 375 -21.83 18.55 -13.50
N ALA A 376 -20.83 19.24 -14.05
CA ALA A 376 -20.63 19.39 -15.48
C ALA A 376 -19.89 18.20 -16.13
N THR A 377 -19.33 17.27 -15.34
CA THR A 377 -18.69 16.06 -15.88
C THR A 377 -19.72 15.07 -16.40
N ASP A 378 -19.38 14.38 -17.49
CA ASP A 378 -20.23 13.33 -18.07
C ASP A 378 -20.51 12.19 -17.08
N GLY A 379 -19.52 11.87 -16.23
CA GLY A 379 -19.66 10.86 -15.18
C GLY A 379 -20.77 11.18 -14.18
N TRP A 380 -20.99 12.46 -13.87
CA TRP A 380 -22.08 12.87 -12.99
C TRP A 380 -23.45 12.72 -13.67
N GLY A 381 -23.55 13.02 -14.97
CA GLY A 381 -24.75 12.78 -15.76
C GLY A 381 -25.14 11.29 -15.80
N HIS A 382 -24.15 10.40 -15.90
CA HIS A 382 -24.36 8.95 -15.80
C HIS A 382 -24.89 8.52 -14.42
N ILE A 383 -24.37 9.07 -13.32
CA ILE A 383 -24.91 8.79 -11.98
C ILE A 383 -26.35 9.26 -11.86
N ALA A 384 -26.64 10.47 -12.33
CA ALA A 384 -27.97 11.06 -12.24
C ALA A 384 -29.04 10.23 -12.94
N THR A 385 -28.68 9.56 -14.04
CA THR A 385 -29.57 8.74 -14.84
C THR A 385 -29.64 7.30 -14.35
N THR A 386 -28.51 6.69 -13.98
CA THR A 386 -28.42 5.27 -13.60
C THR A 386 -28.78 5.03 -12.14
N TYR A 387 -28.44 5.96 -11.24
CA TYR A 387 -28.61 5.82 -9.79
C TYR A 387 -29.30 7.04 -9.16
N PRO A 388 -30.58 7.32 -9.48
CA PRO A 388 -31.29 8.49 -8.98
C PRO A 388 -31.45 8.50 -7.44
N SER A 389 -31.42 7.33 -6.79
CA SER A 389 -31.39 7.20 -5.32
C SER A 389 -30.23 7.97 -4.68
N VAL A 390 -29.05 7.93 -5.31
CA VAL A 390 -27.83 8.61 -4.83
C VAL A 390 -28.02 10.12 -4.84
N LEU A 391 -28.73 10.67 -5.82
CA LEU A 391 -29.03 12.10 -5.86
C LEU A 391 -29.95 12.54 -4.72
N TYR A 392 -30.99 11.76 -4.41
CA TYR A 392 -31.88 12.06 -3.29
C TYR A 392 -31.12 12.05 -1.96
N GLU A 393 -30.21 11.09 -1.78
CA GLU A 393 -29.35 10.99 -0.61
C GLU A 393 -28.39 12.19 -0.51
N LEU A 394 -27.76 12.57 -1.62
CA LEU A 394 -26.90 13.75 -1.69
C LEU A 394 -27.67 15.04 -1.34
N ILE A 395 -28.86 15.23 -1.91
CA ILE A 395 -29.73 16.39 -1.62
C ILE A 395 -30.06 16.43 -0.13
N ALA A 396 -30.38 15.30 0.48
CA ALA A 396 -30.67 15.23 1.92
C ALA A 396 -29.44 15.60 2.77
N ILE A 397 -28.25 15.14 2.38
CA ILE A 397 -26.97 15.45 3.05
C ILE A 397 -26.65 16.95 2.93
N LEU A 398 -26.76 17.53 1.74
CA LEU A 398 -26.49 18.95 1.51
C LEU A 398 -27.51 19.86 2.21
N ALA A 399 -28.79 19.49 2.20
CA ALA A 399 -29.84 20.23 2.91
C ALA A 399 -29.65 20.21 4.44
N SER A 400 -29.06 19.14 4.98
CA SER A 400 -28.78 19.01 6.41
C SER A 400 -27.61 19.91 6.87
N ASN A 401 -26.71 20.31 5.96
CA ASN A 401 -25.60 21.21 6.26
C ASN A 401 -25.97 22.68 6.35
N GLN A 402 -27.08 23.11 5.73
CA GLN A 402 -27.56 24.50 5.76
C GLN A 402 -28.20 24.90 7.11
N ARG A 403 -28.27 23.97 8.08
CA ARG A 403 -28.89 24.18 9.41
C ARG A 403 -27.89 24.27 10.57
N LYS A 404 -26.58 24.37 10.30
CA LYS A 404 -25.54 24.54 11.33
C LYS A 404 -24.86 25.88 11.23
#